data_AF-A0A094KCQ6-F1
#
_entry.id   AF-A0A094KCQ6-F1
#
_cell.length_a   1.000
_cell.length_b   1.000
_cell.length_c   1.000
_cell.angle_alpha   90.00
_cell.angle_beta   90.00
_cell.angle_gamma   90.00
#
_symmetry.space_group_name_H-M   'P 1'
#
loop_
_entity.id
_entity.type
_entity.pdbx_description
1 polymer ?
#
loop_
_entity_poly.entity_id
_entity_poly.type
_entity_poly.pdbx_seq_one_letter_code
_entity_poly.pdbx_strand_id
1 'polypeptide(L)'
;MNYYVTPAVLFGFVFASLFSNVSAGGIIFADLPLVPNYAKAHGILMGLAFVVVLPGGAILMRLLSSKGKTAVWVHVGIQLVGWVLMISGLSMGAKVGKILDRLENNAHTILGTVVVALLLFQPLFGFLHHRRFMAIQKRGKLTLFHVWYGRILILLGMLNGGFGLKLAANSTGGSIAYGVVAGVIGATYVAVMVHFEVTGGSQTSSRTPDVVMEETSKSQSS
;
A
#
# COMPACT_ATOMS: atom_id res chain seq x y z
N MET A 1 -27.57 -23.57 -11.34
CA MET A 1 -26.32 -23.51 -10.54
C MET A 1 -25.74 -22.11 -10.69
N ASN A 2 -25.74 -21.30 -9.62
CA ASN A 2 -25.08 -19.99 -9.65
C ASN A 2 -23.61 -20.20 -9.29
N TYR A 3 -22.71 -20.10 -10.28
CA TYR A 3 -21.28 -20.09 -10.05
C TYR A 3 -20.89 -18.72 -9.46
N TYR A 4 -20.85 -18.62 -8.13
CA TYR A 4 -20.30 -17.44 -7.48
C TYR A 4 -18.77 -17.49 -7.59
N VAL A 5 -18.20 -16.67 -8.46
CA VAL A 5 -16.75 -16.42 -8.46
C VAL A 5 -16.44 -15.65 -7.17
N THR A 6 -15.68 -16.27 -6.27
CA THR A 6 -15.28 -15.59 -5.05
C THR A 6 -14.31 -14.44 -5.39
N PRO A 7 -14.33 -13.32 -4.64
CA PRO A 7 -13.39 -12.22 -4.85
C PRO A 7 -11.92 -12.65 -4.87
N ALA A 8 -11.57 -13.72 -4.12
CA ALA A 8 -10.24 -14.30 -4.10
C ALA A 8 -9.86 -14.99 -5.43
N VAL A 9 -10.81 -15.69 -6.06
CA VAL A 9 -10.60 -16.35 -7.36
C VAL A 9 -10.49 -15.33 -8.48
N LEU A 10 -11.35 -14.29 -8.48
CA LEU A 10 -11.24 -13.19 -9.42
C LEU A 10 -9.90 -12.45 -9.27
N PHE A 11 -9.50 -12.18 -8.03
CA PHE A 11 -8.21 -11.57 -7.72
C PHE A 11 -7.04 -12.41 -8.25
N GLY A 12 -7.04 -13.73 -8.01
CA GLY A 12 -6.00 -14.63 -8.50
C GLY A 12 -5.89 -14.67 -10.03
N PHE A 13 -7.04 -14.72 -10.73
CA PHE A 13 -7.07 -14.70 -12.18
C PHE A 13 -6.55 -13.38 -12.76
N VAL A 14 -7.06 -12.25 -12.26
CA VAL A 14 -6.62 -10.91 -12.69
C VAL A 14 -5.12 -10.72 -12.42
N PHE A 15 -4.64 -11.13 -11.25
CA PHE A 15 -3.22 -11.08 -10.89
C PHE A 15 -2.35 -11.90 -11.85
N ALA A 16 -2.72 -13.16 -12.13
CA ALA A 16 -1.97 -14.03 -13.02
C ALA A 16 -1.95 -13.51 -14.46
N SER A 17 -3.07 -12.99 -14.96
CA SER A 17 -3.14 -12.38 -16.29
C SER A 17 -2.29 -11.11 -16.38
N LEU A 18 -2.32 -10.25 -15.36
CA LEU A 18 -1.52 -9.02 -15.35
C LEU A 18 -0.01 -9.29 -15.36
N PHE A 19 0.45 -10.20 -14.51
CA PHE A 19 1.87 -10.55 -14.43
C PHE A 19 2.36 -11.20 -15.72
N SER A 20 1.56 -12.10 -16.29
CA SER A 20 1.84 -12.74 -17.59
C SER A 20 1.96 -11.71 -18.72
N ASN A 21 1.07 -10.71 -18.79
CA ASN A 21 1.11 -9.70 -19.85
C ASN A 21 2.29 -8.71 -19.72
N VAL A 22 2.67 -8.34 -18.48
CA VAL A 22 3.86 -7.50 -18.25
C VAL A 22 5.14 -8.24 -18.63
N SER A 23 5.20 -9.55 -18.35
CA SER A 23 6.34 -10.42 -18.66
C SER A 23 6.43 -10.79 -20.15
N ALA A 24 5.31 -11.01 -20.84
CA ALA A 24 5.29 -11.57 -22.20
C ALA A 24 5.64 -10.59 -23.34
N GLY A 25 5.68 -9.26 -23.11
CA GLY A 25 6.02 -8.31 -24.18
C GLY A 25 7.48 -8.45 -24.64
N GLY A 26 7.70 -8.85 -25.90
CA GLY A 26 9.01 -8.90 -26.54
C GLY A 26 9.63 -7.49 -26.73
N ILE A 27 10.93 -7.43 -27.02
CA ILE A 27 11.62 -6.16 -27.30
C ILE A 27 11.14 -5.63 -28.65
N ILE A 28 10.48 -4.47 -28.65
CA ILE A 28 10.07 -3.76 -29.86
C ILE A 28 11.10 -2.67 -30.14
N PHE A 29 11.99 -2.88 -31.12
CA PHE A 29 13.02 -1.89 -31.47
C PHE A 29 12.44 -0.52 -31.87
N ALA A 30 11.20 -0.48 -32.37
CA ALA A 30 10.48 0.76 -32.67
C ALA A 30 10.14 1.60 -31.42
N ASP A 31 10.15 1.02 -30.21
CA ASP A 31 9.90 1.73 -28.95
C ASP A 31 11.13 2.47 -28.41
N LEU A 32 12.33 2.27 -28.99
CA LEU A 32 13.58 2.88 -28.51
C LEU A 32 13.50 4.42 -28.38
N PRO A 33 12.95 5.17 -29.35
CA PRO A 33 12.79 6.62 -29.23
C PRO A 33 11.78 7.04 -28.14
N LEU A 34 10.90 6.14 -27.70
CA LEU A 34 9.86 6.40 -26.71
C LEU A 34 10.31 6.14 -25.27
N VAL A 35 11.51 5.57 -25.06
CA VAL A 35 12.06 5.26 -23.74
C VAL A 35 12.01 6.47 -22.77
N PRO A 36 12.39 7.70 -23.15
CA PRO A 36 12.29 8.85 -22.25
C PRO A 36 10.85 9.14 -21.80
N ASN A 37 9.87 8.96 -22.69
CA ASN A 37 8.46 9.16 -22.38
C ASN A 37 7.95 8.08 -21.42
N TYR A 38 8.30 6.82 -21.66
CA TYR A 38 7.94 5.73 -20.75
C TYR A 38 8.59 5.88 -19.38
N ALA A 39 9.87 6.28 -19.30
CA ALA A 39 10.57 6.52 -18.04
C ALA A 39 9.94 7.68 -17.25
N LYS A 40 9.58 8.77 -17.93
CA LYS A 40 8.88 9.91 -17.31
C LYS A 40 7.49 9.51 -16.81
N ALA A 41 6.72 8.79 -17.63
CA ALA A 41 5.40 8.28 -17.24
C ALA A 41 5.49 7.33 -16.04
N HIS A 42 6.45 6.40 -16.05
CA HIS A 42 6.74 5.51 -14.91
C HIS A 42 6.99 6.31 -13.64
N GLY A 43 7.92 7.28 -13.67
CA GLY A 43 8.27 8.09 -12.51
C GLY A 43 7.08 8.89 -11.95
N ILE A 44 6.27 9.50 -12.82
CA ILE A 44 5.08 10.26 -12.41
C ILE A 44 4.04 9.33 -11.78
N LEU A 45 3.69 8.23 -12.45
CA LEU A 45 2.64 7.31 -11.98
C LEU A 45 3.04 6.63 -10.66
N MET A 46 4.28 6.13 -10.57
CA MET A 46 4.79 5.49 -9.35
C MET A 46 4.96 6.50 -8.21
N GLY A 47 5.43 7.71 -8.52
CA GLY A 47 5.53 8.81 -7.56
C GLY A 47 4.15 9.15 -6.97
N LEU A 48 3.14 9.36 -7.81
CA LEU A 48 1.78 9.62 -7.35
C LEU A 48 1.21 8.47 -6.51
N ALA A 49 1.40 7.23 -6.95
CA ALA A 49 0.91 6.05 -6.24
C ALA A 49 1.54 5.94 -4.83
N PHE A 50 2.87 5.89 -4.74
CA PHE A 50 3.58 5.58 -3.50
C PHE A 50 3.79 6.78 -2.58
N VAL A 51 3.87 8.00 -3.13
CA VAL A 51 4.09 9.20 -2.31
C VAL A 51 2.77 9.83 -1.87
N VAL A 52 1.72 9.80 -2.69
CA VAL A 52 0.50 10.58 -2.42
C VAL A 52 -0.71 9.69 -2.15
N VAL A 53 -1.09 8.85 -3.11
CA VAL A 53 -2.40 8.18 -3.09
C VAL A 53 -2.46 7.08 -2.04
N LEU A 54 -1.49 6.15 -2.03
CA LEU A 54 -1.48 5.04 -1.08
C LEU A 54 -1.29 5.49 0.37
N PRO A 55 -0.35 6.41 0.70
CA PRO A 55 -0.23 6.95 2.05
C PRO A 55 -1.47 7.77 2.44
N GLY A 56 -2.00 8.57 1.51
CA GLY A 56 -3.20 9.38 1.72
C GLY A 56 -4.42 8.53 2.08
N GLY A 57 -4.66 7.43 1.36
CA GLY A 57 -5.74 6.49 1.66
C GLY A 57 -5.61 5.84 3.03
N ALA A 58 -4.38 5.56 3.48
CA ALA A 58 -4.10 5.03 4.80
C ALA A 58 -4.27 6.07 5.92
N ILE A 59 -3.89 7.34 5.69
CA ILE A 59 -4.11 8.45 6.62
C ILE A 59 -5.61 8.72 6.78
N LEU A 60 -6.36 8.81 5.68
CA LEU A 60 -7.80 9.06 5.71
C LEU A 60 -8.56 7.98 6.46
N MET A 61 -8.14 6.71 6.37
CA MET A 61 -8.73 5.62 7.16
C MET A 61 -8.60 5.85 8.68
N ARG A 62 -7.55 6.55 9.13
CA ARG A 62 -7.40 6.94 10.54
C ARG A 62 -8.15 8.19 10.92
N LEU A 63 -8.05 9.24 10.11
CA LEU A 63 -8.76 10.49 10.37
C LEU A 63 -10.28 10.30 10.36
N LEU A 64 -10.80 9.44 9.48
CA LEU A 64 -12.22 9.14 9.37
C LEU A 64 -12.66 7.94 10.21
N SER A 65 -11.83 7.44 11.13
CA SER A 65 -12.12 6.22 11.90
C SER A 65 -13.46 6.24 12.65
N SER A 66 -13.93 7.42 13.07
CA SER A 66 -15.25 7.63 13.68
C SER A 66 -16.43 7.38 12.73
N LYS A 67 -16.21 7.40 11.40
CA LYS A 67 -17.24 7.18 10.37
C LYS A 67 -17.47 5.70 10.04
N GLY A 68 -16.84 4.77 10.77
CA GLY A 68 -17.09 3.32 10.67
C GLY A 68 -16.95 2.78 9.25
N LYS A 69 -18.04 2.25 8.68
CA LYS A 69 -18.06 1.61 7.34
C LYS A 69 -17.70 2.58 6.22
N THR A 70 -18.11 3.84 6.31
CA THR A 70 -17.82 4.85 5.28
C THR A 70 -16.32 5.07 5.13
N ALA A 71 -15.58 5.09 6.24
CA ALA A 71 -14.12 5.21 6.23
C ALA A 71 -13.45 4.05 5.49
N VAL A 72 -13.96 2.83 5.69
CA VAL A 72 -13.45 1.63 4.99
C VAL A 72 -13.69 1.74 3.48
N TRP A 73 -14.86 2.18 3.04
CA TRP A 73 -15.14 2.34 1.61
C TRP A 73 -14.31 3.44 0.96
N VAL A 74 -14.13 4.57 1.64
CA VAL A 74 -13.22 5.64 1.18
C VAL A 74 -11.79 5.12 1.07
N HIS A 75 -11.32 4.38 2.07
CA HIS A 75 -10.01 3.74 2.04
C HIS A 75 -9.87 2.80 0.83
N VAL A 76 -10.78 1.84 0.67
CA VAL A 76 -10.77 0.89 -0.46
C VAL A 76 -10.77 1.62 -1.80
N GLY A 77 -11.62 2.64 -1.98
CA GLY A 77 -11.67 3.41 -3.22
C GLY A 77 -10.34 4.11 -3.55
N ILE A 78 -9.72 4.78 -2.57
CA ILE A 78 -8.43 5.45 -2.76
C ILE A 78 -7.32 4.41 -3.04
N GLN A 79 -7.32 3.28 -2.33
CA GLN A 79 -6.33 2.22 -2.56
C GLN A 79 -6.45 1.61 -3.96
N LEU A 80 -7.67 1.46 -4.49
CA LEU A 80 -7.88 0.99 -5.86
C LEU A 80 -7.32 1.97 -6.90
N VAL A 81 -7.47 3.28 -6.68
CA VAL A 81 -6.85 4.30 -7.54
C VAL A 81 -5.31 4.19 -7.49
N GLY A 82 -4.74 4.10 -6.29
CA GLY A 82 -3.29 3.94 -6.11
C GLY A 82 -2.76 2.66 -6.79
N TRP A 83 -3.55 1.59 -6.75
CA TRP A 83 -3.29 0.33 -7.42
C TRP A 83 -3.23 0.44 -8.94
N VAL A 84 -4.20 1.11 -9.55
CA VAL A 84 -4.22 1.34 -11.00
C VAL A 84 -3.01 2.16 -11.43
N LEU A 85 -2.66 3.21 -10.68
CA LEU A 85 -1.47 4.03 -10.93
C LEU A 85 -0.19 3.20 -10.80
N MET A 86 -0.07 2.39 -9.75
CA MET A 86 1.09 1.52 -9.53
C MET A 86 1.28 0.51 -10.66
N ILE A 87 0.21 -0.19 -11.06
CA ILE A 87 0.27 -1.18 -12.13
C ILE A 87 0.64 -0.53 -13.47
N SER A 88 0.04 0.63 -13.76
CA SER A 88 0.34 1.40 -14.97
C SER A 88 1.78 1.92 -14.95
N GLY A 89 2.27 2.37 -13.80
CA GLY A 89 3.66 2.77 -13.61
C GLY A 89 4.62 1.60 -13.80
N LEU A 90 4.35 0.44 -13.19
CA LEU A 90 5.17 -0.76 -13.32
C LEU A 90 5.26 -1.22 -14.78
N SER A 91 4.15 -1.19 -15.54
CA SER A 91 4.17 -1.61 -16.94
C SER A 91 5.08 -0.72 -17.81
N MET A 92 5.06 0.60 -17.59
CA MET A 92 5.98 1.53 -18.25
C MET A 92 7.44 1.27 -17.84
N GLY A 93 7.68 1.03 -16.54
CA GLY A 93 9.01 0.70 -16.02
C GLY A 93 9.56 -0.61 -16.58
N ALA A 94 8.71 -1.63 -16.72
CA ALA A 94 9.08 -2.91 -17.31
C ALA A 94 9.45 -2.76 -18.80
N LYS A 95 8.72 -1.94 -19.57
CA LYS A 95 9.10 -1.61 -20.96
C LYS A 95 10.49 -0.99 -21.03
N VAL A 96 10.75 0.04 -20.21
CA VAL A 96 12.07 0.69 -20.15
C VAL A 96 13.15 -0.30 -19.73
N GLY A 97 12.90 -1.11 -18.70
CA GLY A 97 13.82 -2.13 -18.22
C GLY A 97 14.16 -3.19 -19.26
N LYS A 98 13.19 -3.61 -20.10
CA LYS A 98 13.43 -4.55 -21.20
C LYS A 98 14.28 -3.92 -22.31
N ILE A 99 13.94 -2.71 -22.74
CA ILE A 99 14.63 -2.04 -23.85
C ILE A 99 16.08 -1.70 -23.47
N LEU A 100 16.31 -1.30 -22.22
CA LEU A 100 17.64 -0.90 -21.74
C LEU A 100 18.44 -2.04 -21.08
N ASP A 101 17.92 -3.27 -21.11
CA ASP A 101 18.51 -4.43 -20.41
C ASP A 101 18.82 -4.15 -18.92
N ARG A 102 17.79 -3.71 -18.19
CA ARG A 102 17.88 -3.26 -16.80
C ARG A 102 16.86 -3.91 -15.86
N LEU A 103 16.15 -4.95 -16.28
CA LEU A 103 15.09 -5.54 -15.45
C LEU A 103 15.62 -6.12 -14.13
N GLU A 104 16.77 -6.79 -14.14
CA GLU A 104 17.21 -7.63 -13.00
C GLU A 104 18.60 -7.29 -12.48
N ASN A 105 19.20 -6.18 -12.93
CA ASN A 105 20.62 -5.87 -12.67
C ASN A 105 20.85 -4.59 -11.85
N ASN A 106 19.80 -3.99 -11.29
CA ASN A 106 19.94 -2.81 -10.46
C ASN A 106 18.97 -2.82 -9.27
N ALA A 107 19.38 -2.13 -8.20
CA ALA A 107 18.63 -2.10 -6.95
C ALA A 107 17.21 -1.56 -7.11
N HIS A 108 17.00 -0.57 -7.97
CA HIS A 108 15.69 0.05 -8.18
C HIS A 108 14.67 -0.92 -8.80
N THR A 109 15.07 -1.67 -9.83
CA THR A 109 14.17 -2.60 -10.51
C THR A 109 13.92 -3.86 -9.69
N ILE A 110 14.95 -4.39 -9.01
CA ILE A 110 14.79 -5.55 -8.12
C ILE A 110 13.88 -5.20 -6.95
N LEU A 111 14.21 -4.15 -6.19
CA LEU A 111 13.41 -3.75 -5.03
C LEU A 111 12.00 -3.33 -5.44
N GLY A 112 11.87 -2.53 -6.51
CA GLY A 112 10.58 -2.09 -7.03
C GLY A 112 9.67 -3.25 -7.42
N THR A 113 10.22 -4.25 -8.12
CA THR A 113 9.46 -5.44 -8.52
C THR A 113 9.00 -6.25 -7.32
N VAL A 114 9.88 -6.47 -6.33
CA VAL A 114 9.52 -7.17 -5.09
C VAL A 114 8.46 -6.40 -4.31
N VAL A 115 8.62 -5.09 -4.13
CA VAL A 115 7.65 -4.25 -3.41
C VAL A 115 6.29 -4.29 -4.08
N VAL A 116 6.22 -4.16 -5.42
CA VAL A 116 4.94 -4.22 -6.13
C VAL A 116 4.34 -5.62 -6.05
N ALA A 117 5.14 -6.68 -6.27
CA ALA A 117 4.66 -8.06 -6.16
C ALA A 117 4.07 -8.38 -4.78
N LEU A 118 4.71 -7.89 -3.71
CA LEU A 118 4.19 -8.00 -2.36
C LEU A 118 2.93 -7.13 -2.16
N LEU A 119 2.97 -5.87 -2.61
CA LEU A 119 1.82 -4.98 -2.48
C LEU A 119 0.60 -5.53 -3.25
N LEU A 120 0.80 -6.34 -4.28
CA LEU A 120 -0.30 -7.00 -4.96
C LEU A 120 -1.14 -7.88 -4.00
N PHE A 121 -0.57 -8.45 -2.94
CA PHE A 121 -1.37 -9.22 -1.97
C PHE A 121 -2.16 -8.36 -0.97
N GLN A 122 -1.96 -7.04 -0.92
CA GLN A 122 -2.63 -6.17 0.05
C GLN A 122 -4.17 -6.21 0.00
N PRO A 123 -4.85 -6.15 -1.16
CA PRO A 123 -6.31 -6.22 -1.25
C PRO A 123 -6.87 -7.55 -0.77
N LEU A 124 -6.14 -8.66 -0.96
CA LEU A 124 -6.55 -9.95 -0.41
C LEU A 124 -6.57 -9.89 1.12
N PHE A 125 -5.47 -9.45 1.73
CA PHE A 125 -5.41 -9.26 3.19
C PHE A 125 -6.38 -8.18 3.69
N GLY A 126 -6.59 -7.15 2.86
CA GLY A 126 -7.55 -6.07 3.02
C GLY A 126 -8.95 -6.60 3.16
N PHE A 127 -9.41 -7.35 2.16
CA PHE A 127 -10.73 -7.96 2.12
C PHE A 127 -10.97 -8.87 3.33
N LEU A 128 -10.03 -9.75 3.66
CA LEU A 128 -10.14 -10.69 4.77
C LEU A 128 -10.31 -9.97 6.12
N HIS A 129 -9.47 -8.97 6.39
CA HIS A 129 -9.54 -8.28 7.68
C HIS A 129 -10.68 -7.25 7.73
N HIS A 130 -10.99 -6.54 6.63
CA HIS A 130 -12.09 -5.57 6.59
C HIS A 130 -13.44 -6.25 6.77
N ARG A 131 -13.66 -7.43 6.17
CA ARG A 131 -14.89 -8.21 6.40
C ARG A 131 -15.08 -8.56 7.87
N ARG A 132 -14.02 -9.00 8.54
CA ARG A 132 -14.04 -9.29 9.98
C ARG A 132 -14.22 -8.02 10.82
N PHE A 133 -13.55 -6.93 10.47
CA PHE A 133 -13.64 -5.65 11.16
C PHE A 133 -15.04 -5.05 11.04
N MET A 134 -15.66 -5.12 9.86
CA MET A 134 -17.02 -4.64 9.63
C MET A 134 -18.05 -5.43 10.44
N ALA A 135 -17.80 -6.71 10.74
CA ALA A 135 -18.67 -7.57 11.53
C ALA A 135 -18.49 -7.39 13.05
N ILE A 136 -17.24 -7.30 13.54
CA ILE A 136 -16.93 -7.39 14.98
C ILE A 136 -16.45 -6.05 15.56
N GLN A 137 -16.04 -5.10 14.71
CA GLN A 137 -15.47 -3.78 15.08
C GLN A 137 -14.24 -3.85 16.01
N LYS A 138 -13.59 -5.02 16.07
CA LYS A 138 -12.36 -5.25 16.86
C LYS A 138 -11.17 -5.53 15.96
N ARG A 139 -9.99 -5.03 16.35
CA ARG A 139 -8.72 -5.32 15.67
C ARG A 139 -8.32 -6.77 15.96
N GLY A 140 -8.10 -7.56 14.91
CA GLY A 140 -7.59 -8.93 15.02
C GLY A 140 -6.14 -9.03 14.55
N LYS A 141 -5.54 -10.22 14.67
CA LYS A 141 -4.18 -10.51 14.16
C LYS A 141 -4.02 -10.15 12.67
N LEU A 142 -5.03 -10.41 11.84
CA LEU A 142 -5.04 -10.05 10.42
C LEU A 142 -5.06 -8.53 10.19
N THR A 143 -5.70 -7.76 11.07
CA THR A 143 -5.67 -6.29 11.00
C THR A 143 -4.26 -5.77 11.27
N LEU A 144 -3.59 -6.30 12.29
CA LEU A 144 -2.22 -5.92 12.62
C LEU A 144 -1.27 -6.25 11.47
N PHE A 145 -1.35 -7.47 10.94
CA PHE A 145 -0.56 -7.89 9.79
C PHE A 145 -0.80 -7.00 8.58
N HIS A 146 -2.05 -6.81 8.15
CA HIS A 146 -2.38 -5.98 6.98
C HIS A 146 -1.84 -4.55 7.11
N VAL A 147 -1.97 -3.95 8.30
CA VAL A 147 -1.52 -2.57 8.57
C VAL A 147 0.00 -2.47 8.53
N TRP A 148 0.74 -3.33 9.24
CA TRP A 148 2.20 -3.27 9.25
C TRP A 148 2.83 -3.67 7.91
N TYR A 149 2.25 -4.68 7.26
CA TYR A 149 2.65 -5.08 5.92
C TYR A 149 2.52 -3.92 4.93
N GLY A 150 1.37 -3.24 4.90
CA GLY A 150 1.17 -2.07 4.05
C GLY A 150 2.12 -0.91 4.39
N ARG A 151 2.33 -0.62 5.69
CA ARG A 151 3.25 0.44 6.16
C ARG A 151 4.67 0.23 5.64
N ILE A 152 5.22 -0.97 5.82
CA ILE A 152 6.59 -1.29 5.39
C ILE A 152 6.72 -1.15 3.87
N LEU A 153 5.76 -1.69 3.11
CA LEU A 153 5.82 -1.64 1.65
C LEU A 153 5.67 -0.22 1.07
N ILE A 154 4.83 0.63 1.68
CA ILE A 154 4.73 2.04 1.29
C ILE A 154 6.08 2.76 1.48
N LEU A 155 6.72 2.58 2.64
CA LEU A 155 8.03 3.20 2.92
C LEU A 155 9.11 2.69 1.96
N LEU A 156 9.18 1.38 1.74
CA LEU A 156 10.10 0.79 0.77
C LEU A 156 9.86 1.32 -0.64
N GLY A 157 8.60 1.52 -1.05
CA GLY A 157 8.25 2.12 -2.33
C GLY A 157 8.70 3.57 -2.47
N MET A 158 8.54 4.39 -1.43
CA MET A 158 9.06 5.77 -1.41
C MET A 158 10.59 5.82 -1.55
N LEU A 159 11.29 4.95 -0.82
CA LEU A 159 12.75 4.81 -0.94
C LEU A 159 13.16 4.35 -2.34
N ASN A 160 12.43 3.38 -2.89
CA ASN A 160 12.67 2.88 -4.23
C ASN A 160 12.50 3.96 -5.31
N GLY A 161 11.56 4.89 -5.14
CA GLY A 161 11.43 6.04 -6.04
C GLY A 161 12.67 6.94 -6.03
N GLY A 162 13.31 7.12 -4.86
CA GLY A 162 14.62 7.80 -4.77
C GLY A 162 15.72 7.07 -5.53
N PHE A 163 15.78 5.74 -5.44
CA PHE A 163 16.71 4.93 -6.25
C PHE A 163 16.43 5.05 -7.75
N GLY A 164 15.16 5.15 -8.15
CA GLY A 164 14.77 5.37 -9.54
C GLY A 164 15.25 6.69 -10.10
N LEU A 165 15.13 7.78 -9.32
CA LEU A 165 15.65 9.10 -9.73
C LEU A 165 17.18 9.10 -9.85
N LYS A 166 17.88 8.42 -8.93
CA LYS A 166 19.33 8.24 -9.01
C LYS A 166 19.73 7.45 -10.26
N LEU A 167 19.03 6.34 -10.53
CA LEU A 167 19.27 5.50 -11.72
C LEU A 167 19.01 6.26 -13.03
N ALA A 168 17.99 7.12 -13.05
CA ALA A 168 17.64 7.93 -14.20
C ALA A 168 18.59 9.13 -14.44
N ALA A 169 19.59 9.33 -13.56
CA ALA A 169 20.41 10.55 -13.55
C ALA A 169 19.53 11.81 -13.64
N ASN A 170 18.44 11.82 -12.86
CA ASN A 170 17.42 12.85 -12.96
C ASN A 170 17.97 14.24 -12.62
N SER A 171 17.35 15.29 -13.16
CA SER A 171 17.71 16.68 -12.86
C SER A 171 17.76 16.94 -11.36
N THR A 172 18.69 17.80 -10.93
CA THR A 172 18.81 18.22 -9.53
C THR A 172 17.49 18.77 -8.99
N GLY A 173 16.81 19.63 -9.77
CA GLY A 173 15.51 20.19 -9.40
C GLY A 173 14.43 19.12 -9.21
N GLY A 174 14.33 18.14 -10.11
CA GLY A 174 13.35 17.06 -9.98
C GLY A 174 13.65 16.14 -8.79
N SER A 175 14.92 15.88 -8.50
CA SER A 175 15.35 15.08 -7.35
C SER A 175 15.06 15.80 -6.02
N ILE A 176 15.28 17.11 -5.96
CA ILE A 176 14.89 17.95 -4.81
C ILE A 176 13.38 17.96 -4.65
N ALA A 177 12.63 18.20 -5.72
CA ALA A 177 11.16 18.24 -5.68
C ALA A 177 10.57 16.92 -5.15
N TYR A 178 11.05 15.79 -5.65
CA TYR A 178 10.65 14.48 -5.12
C TYR A 178 11.03 14.32 -3.65
N GLY A 179 12.27 14.65 -3.28
CA GLY A 179 12.76 14.54 -1.90
C GLY A 179 11.92 15.35 -0.91
N VAL A 180 11.56 16.59 -1.26
CA VAL A 180 10.71 17.45 -0.43
C VAL A 180 9.31 16.87 -0.30
N VAL A 181 8.66 16.50 -1.41
CA VAL A 181 7.28 15.97 -1.38
C VAL A 181 7.23 14.63 -0.64
N ALA A 182 8.14 13.70 -0.96
CA ALA A 182 8.22 12.41 -0.29
C ALA A 182 8.58 12.56 1.19
N GLY A 183 9.46 13.50 1.54
CA GLY A 183 9.84 13.80 2.92
C GLY A 183 8.65 14.33 3.73
N VAL A 184 7.95 15.34 3.22
CA VAL A 184 6.79 15.94 3.93
C VAL A 184 5.65 14.93 4.08
N ILE A 185 5.27 14.23 3.00
CA ILE A 185 4.18 13.26 3.07
C ILE A 185 4.59 12.04 3.90
N GLY A 186 5.81 11.54 3.74
CA GLY A 186 6.35 10.44 4.53
C GLY A 186 6.38 10.76 6.02
N ALA A 187 6.87 11.95 6.39
CA ALA A 187 6.85 12.43 7.77
C ALA A 187 5.43 12.55 8.32
N THR A 188 4.50 13.15 7.54
CA THR A 188 3.08 13.24 7.92
C THR A 188 2.47 11.85 8.13
N TYR A 189 2.74 10.92 7.23
CA TYR A 189 2.27 9.54 7.30
C TYR A 189 2.75 8.83 8.57
N VAL A 190 4.05 8.93 8.87
CA VAL A 190 4.64 8.35 10.08
C VAL A 190 4.09 9.03 11.33
N ALA A 191 3.96 10.35 11.35
CA ALA A 191 3.42 11.10 12.48
C ALA A 191 1.98 10.69 12.80
N VAL A 192 1.10 10.60 11.79
CA VAL A 192 -0.27 10.10 11.96
C VAL A 192 -0.26 8.66 12.46
N MET A 193 0.58 7.80 11.88
CA MET A 193 0.72 6.42 12.34
C MET A 193 1.06 6.34 13.83
N VAL A 194 2.08 7.08 14.27
CA VAL A 194 2.55 7.08 15.66
C VAL A 194 1.49 7.65 16.59
N HIS A 195 0.89 8.80 16.24
CA HIS A 195 -0.15 9.45 17.02
C HIS A 195 -1.32 8.50 17.32
N PHE A 196 -1.84 7.81 16.30
CA PHE A 196 -2.98 6.89 16.47
C PHE A 196 -2.63 5.55 17.13
N GLU A 197 -1.35 5.17 17.15
CA GLU A 197 -0.89 4.00 17.91
C GLU A 197 -0.81 4.33 19.41
N VAL A 198 -0.20 5.49 19.74
CA VAL A 198 -0.06 5.96 21.12
C VAL A 198 -1.42 6.30 21.75
N THR A 199 -2.24 7.11 21.06
CA THR A 199 -3.57 7.51 21.58
C THR A 199 -4.60 6.38 21.54
N GLY A 200 -4.46 5.45 20.60
CA GLY A 200 -5.35 4.29 20.49
C GLY A 200 -5.08 3.18 21.52
N GLY A 201 -3.83 3.06 22.00
CA GLY A 201 -3.45 2.07 23.03
C GLY A 201 -3.90 2.43 24.45
N SER A 202 -4.13 3.72 24.73
CA SER A 202 -4.54 4.22 26.05
C SER A 202 -5.94 3.76 26.49
N GLN A 203 -6.86 3.47 25.55
CA GLN A 203 -8.24 3.10 25.88
C GLN A 203 -8.47 1.61 26.17
N THR A 204 -7.45 0.75 26.01
CA THR A 204 -7.56 -0.68 26.31
C THR A 204 -7.19 -1.06 27.75
N SER A 205 -6.62 -0.15 28.54
CA SER A 205 -6.13 -0.46 29.89
C SER A 205 -7.06 -0.02 31.03
N SER A 206 -8.13 0.74 30.76
CA SER A 206 -8.95 1.37 31.80
C SER A 206 -10.32 0.70 32.03
N ARG A 207 -10.55 -0.52 31.50
CA ARG A 207 -11.88 -1.18 31.57
C ARG A 207 -11.90 -2.56 32.24
N THR A 208 -11.02 -2.80 33.20
CA THR A 208 -11.15 -3.93 34.13
C THR A 208 -10.44 -3.60 35.46
N PRO A 209 -11.18 -3.02 36.43
CA PRO A 209 -11.17 -3.63 37.77
C PRO A 209 -12.56 -3.80 38.43
N ASP A 210 -13.64 -3.20 37.91
CA ASP A 210 -14.87 -3.08 38.71
C ASP A 210 -15.73 -4.36 38.80
N VAL A 211 -15.60 -5.29 37.84
CA VAL A 211 -16.40 -6.53 37.84
C VAL A 211 -15.90 -7.55 38.88
N VAL A 212 -14.61 -7.51 39.23
CA VAL A 212 -14.03 -8.46 40.20
C VAL A 212 -14.30 -8.04 41.66
N MET A 213 -14.53 -6.76 41.89
CA MET A 213 -14.77 -6.20 43.24
C MET A 213 -16.23 -6.42 43.70
N GLU A 214 -17.19 -6.51 42.78
CA GLU A 214 -18.60 -6.79 43.13
C GLU A 214 -18.83 -8.28 43.46
N GLU A 215 -18.09 -9.19 42.83
CA GLU A 215 -18.22 -10.63 43.07
C GLU A 215 -17.57 -11.05 44.41
N THR A 216 -16.46 -10.39 44.78
CA THR A 216 -15.79 -10.62 46.07
C THR A 216 -16.56 -10.03 47.26
N SER A 217 -17.31 -8.94 47.09
CA SER A 217 -18.13 -8.38 48.18
C SER A 217 -19.38 -9.21 48.46
N LYS A 218 -20.01 -9.82 47.44
CA LYS A 218 -21.19 -10.70 47.62
C LYS A 218 -20.82 -12.08 48.17
N SER A 219 -19.60 -12.55 47.92
CA SER A 219 -19.08 -13.81 48.46
C SER A 219 -18.75 -13.76 49.95
N GLN A 220 -18.45 -12.58 50.52
CA GLN A 220 -18.11 -12.44 51.94
C GLN A 220 -19.28 -12.06 52.84
N SER A 221 -20.47 -11.81 52.27
CA SER A 221 -21.70 -11.49 53.00
C SER A 221 -22.71 -12.64 53.04
N SER A 222 -22.29 -13.88 52.76
CA SER A 222 -23.12 -15.10 52.81
C SER A 222 -22.60 -16.10 53.83
#